data_AF-A0A657AMK4-F1
#
_entry.id   AF-A0A657AMK4-F1
#
_cell.length_a   1.000
_cell.length_b   1.000
_cell.length_c   1.000
_cell.angle_alpha   90.00
_cell.angle_beta   90.00
_cell.angle_gamma   90.00
#
_symmetry.space_group_name_H-M   'P 1'
#
loop_
_entity.id
_entity.type
_entity.pdbx_description
1 polymer ?
#
loop_
_entity_poly.entity_id
_entity_poly.type
_entity_poly.pdbx_seq_one_letter_code
_entity_poly.pdbx_strand_id
1 'polypeptide(L)'
;MSALIHLAEVFVFLLFIITFVRIRSLYRDYPPLNHTKKMTQTDERKPLVGNASASVKYEDKMAILKEAQVFAGMQLLPLKKRYGDIHGEKYAWLRKACAFYLIGATRAITNTGQCGPGTYEEITGLVIKSCLKTPNNDVLAYLKSASNDEWDKEQKVLALTGEQAAANWVSGKAIPHHTTLDEHLSRNGIIA
;
A
#
# COMPACT_ATOMS: atom_id res chain seq x y z
N MET A 1 12.41 -6.78 46.83
CA MET A 1 11.52 -5.76 46.23
C MET A 1 12.29 -4.66 45.51
N SER A 2 13.33 -4.04 46.11
CA SER A 2 14.12 -2.98 45.44
C SER A 2 14.76 -3.37 44.10
N ALA A 3 15.28 -4.59 43.95
CA ALA A 3 15.91 -5.03 42.70
C ALA A 3 14.96 -5.02 41.49
N LEU A 4 13.67 -5.32 41.71
CA LEU A 4 12.65 -5.30 40.65
C LEU A 4 12.28 -3.86 40.24
N ILE A 5 12.32 -2.93 41.20
CA ILE A 5 12.05 -1.50 40.96
C ILE A 5 13.18 -0.90 40.12
N HIS A 6 14.44 -1.17 40.48
CA HIS A 6 15.59 -0.70 39.69
C HIS A 6 15.62 -1.30 38.28
N LEU A 7 15.22 -2.57 38.12
CA LEU A 7 15.15 -3.20 36.81
C LEU A 7 14.03 -2.60 35.94
N ALA A 8 12.88 -2.29 36.53
CA ALA A 8 11.79 -1.59 35.85
C ALA A 8 12.19 -0.16 35.44
N GLU A 9 12.89 0.56 36.31
CA GLU A 9 13.38 1.92 36.04
C GLU A 9 14.35 1.95 34.86
N VAL A 10 15.34 1.04 34.84
CA VAL A 10 16.28 0.91 33.72
C VAL A 10 15.54 0.59 32.42
N PHE A 11 14.51 -0.26 32.47
CA PHE A 11 13.72 -0.61 31.30
C PHE A 11 12.94 0.60 30.74
N VAL A 12 12.36 1.42 31.61
CA VAL A 12 11.66 2.65 31.23
C VAL A 12 12.64 3.65 30.60
N PHE A 13 13.82 3.84 31.18
CA PHE A 13 14.85 4.70 30.59
C PHE A 13 15.29 4.21 29.20
N LEU A 14 15.46 2.90 29.03
CA LEU A 14 15.84 2.31 27.75
C LEU A 14 14.76 2.50 26.68
N LEU A 15 13.48 2.36 27.05
CA LEU A 15 12.36 2.65 26.16
C LEU A 15 12.31 4.13 25.74
N PHE A 16 12.59 5.05 26.66
CA PHE A 16 12.69 6.49 26.35
C PHE A 16 13.81 6.81 25.36
N ILE A 17 14.97 6.16 25.50
CA ILE A 17 16.09 6.33 24.57
C ILE A 17 15.70 5.82 23.17
N ILE A 18 15.07 4.64 23.07
CA ILE A 18 14.65 4.07 21.79
C ILE A 18 13.61 4.95 21.09
N THR A 19 12.61 5.46 21.82
CA THR A 19 11.60 6.35 21.25
C THR A 19 12.21 7.66 20.80
N PHE A 20 13.12 8.26 21.58
CA PHE A 20 13.82 9.49 21.19
C PHE A 20 14.68 9.30 19.94
N VAL A 21 15.42 8.20 19.84
CA VAL A 21 16.21 7.86 18.65
C VAL A 21 15.32 7.70 17.42
N ARG A 22 14.18 7.01 17.55
CA ARG A 22 13.21 6.88 16.44
C ARG A 22 12.63 8.21 16.01
N ILE A 23 12.22 9.06 16.95
CA ILE A 23 11.70 10.39 16.65
C ILE A 23 12.77 11.22 15.95
N ARG A 24 14.02 11.21 16.42
CA ARG A 24 15.12 11.93 15.79
C ARG A 24 15.43 11.41 14.39
N SER A 25 15.40 10.10 14.17
CA SER A 25 15.56 9.51 12.83
C SER A 25 14.46 9.99 11.89
N LEU A 26 13.21 9.95 12.35
CA LEU A 26 12.05 10.44 11.58
C LEU A 26 12.19 11.93 11.25
N TYR A 27 12.65 12.75 12.19
CA TYR A 27 12.89 14.18 11.95
C TYR A 27 14.08 14.46 11.03
N ARG A 28 15.12 13.61 11.04
CA ARG A 28 16.27 13.75 10.14
C ARG A 28 15.90 13.41 8.69
N ASP A 29 14.95 12.50 8.51
CA ASP A 29 14.47 12.08 7.20
C ASP A 29 13.36 13.01 6.63
N TYR A 30 12.93 14.01 7.40
CA TYR A 30 12.05 15.09 6.94
C TYR A 30 12.87 16.35 6.61
N PRO A 31 13.01 16.75 5.32
CA PRO A 31 13.66 18.01 4.99
C PRO A 31 12.81 19.21 5.47
N PRO A 32 13.42 20.30 5.96
CA PRO A 32 12.69 21.49 6.37
C PRO A 32 12.02 22.15 5.16
N LEU A 33 10.75 22.53 5.34
CA LEU A 33 9.90 23.16 4.33
C LEU A 33 10.32 24.63 4.10
N ASN A 34 11.50 24.85 3.51
CA ASN A 34 11.94 26.18 3.12
C ASN A 34 11.47 26.50 1.69
N HIS A 35 10.30 27.12 1.59
CA HIS A 35 9.93 27.91 0.42
C HIS A 35 10.90 29.10 0.30
N THR A 36 11.83 29.03 -0.65
CA THR A 36 12.28 30.11 -1.55
C THR A 36 13.65 29.78 -2.14
N LYS A 37 13.70 29.19 -3.34
CA LYS A 37 14.80 29.47 -4.27
C LYS A 37 14.43 29.20 -5.73
N LYS A 38 14.38 30.33 -6.45
CA LYS A 38 14.45 30.60 -7.89
C LYS A 38 14.47 29.39 -8.84
N MET A 39 13.41 29.40 -9.65
CA MET A 39 13.24 28.76 -10.95
C MET A 39 14.39 29.12 -11.90
N THR A 40 15.15 28.11 -12.32
CA THR A 40 15.88 28.08 -13.60
C THR A 40 15.76 26.66 -14.16
N GLN A 41 15.31 26.61 -15.41
CA GLN A 41 15.16 25.48 -16.34
C GLN A 41 16.22 24.39 -16.09
N THR A 42 15.90 23.09 -16.09
CA THR A 42 15.36 22.31 -17.20
C THR A 42 14.96 20.94 -16.66
N ASP A 43 13.71 20.49 -16.86
CA ASP A 43 13.32 19.11 -17.20
C ASP A 43 11.79 19.03 -17.17
N GLU A 44 11.20 18.51 -18.24
CA GLU A 44 9.76 18.41 -18.46
C GLU A 44 9.14 17.35 -17.54
N ARG A 45 8.85 17.70 -16.29
CA ARG A 45 7.86 16.99 -15.48
C ARG A 45 6.68 17.91 -15.27
N LYS A 46 5.62 17.72 -16.08
CA LYS A 46 4.28 18.16 -15.72
C LYS A 46 3.99 17.64 -14.30
N PRO A 47 3.80 18.50 -13.28
CA PRO A 47 3.08 18.05 -12.11
C PRO A 47 1.67 17.70 -12.60
N LEU A 48 1.17 16.53 -12.21
CA LEU A 48 -0.22 16.12 -12.42
C LEU A 48 -1.15 17.06 -11.66
N VAL A 49 -1.29 18.29 -12.14
CA VAL A 49 -2.36 19.21 -11.75
C VAL A 49 -3.57 18.81 -12.57
N GLY A 50 -4.25 17.76 -12.07
CA GLY A 50 -5.61 17.49 -12.48
C GLY A 50 -6.48 18.64 -12.00
N ASN A 51 -7.23 19.24 -12.92
CA ASN A 51 -8.23 20.26 -12.65
C ASN A 51 -9.09 19.89 -11.44
N ALA A 52 -9.41 20.88 -10.61
CA ALA A 52 -10.18 20.75 -9.38
C ALA A 52 -11.59 20.17 -9.61
N SER A 53 -11.70 18.87 -9.86
CA SER A 53 -12.94 18.12 -9.66
C SER A 53 -12.97 17.75 -8.18
N ALA A 54 -13.90 18.35 -7.43
CA ALA A 54 -14.27 18.03 -6.05
C ALA A 54 -13.16 17.30 -5.27
N SER A 55 -12.20 18.05 -4.71
CA SER A 55 -11.17 17.45 -3.87
C SER A 55 -11.85 16.66 -2.75
N VAL A 56 -11.80 15.33 -2.83
CA VAL A 56 -12.13 14.45 -1.70
C VAL A 56 -11.47 15.05 -0.47
N LYS A 57 -12.25 15.31 0.58
CA LYS A 57 -11.70 15.94 1.79
C LYS A 57 -10.56 15.06 2.29
N TYR A 58 -9.49 15.69 2.76
CA TYR A 58 -8.29 14.99 3.20
C TYR A 58 -8.59 13.83 4.16
N GLU A 59 -9.54 14.04 5.08
CA GLU A 59 -10.01 13.03 6.03
C GLU A 59 -10.63 11.81 5.35
N ASP A 60 -11.48 12.02 4.34
CA ASP A 60 -12.13 10.93 3.59
C ASP A 60 -11.07 10.11 2.83
N LYS A 61 -10.11 10.79 2.21
CA LYS A 61 -8.98 10.15 1.53
C LYS A 61 -8.14 9.32 2.50
N MET A 62 -7.89 9.84 3.70
CA MET A 62 -7.14 9.12 4.74
C MET A 62 -7.91 7.90 5.26
N ALA A 63 -9.22 8.02 5.44
CA ALA A 63 -10.08 6.92 5.84
C ALA A 63 -10.06 5.78 4.80
N ILE A 64 -10.17 6.13 3.51
CA ILE A 64 -10.10 5.17 2.39
C ILE A 64 -8.72 4.53 2.30
N LEU A 65 -7.64 5.30 2.44
CA LEU A 65 -6.28 4.77 2.48
C LEU A 65 -6.11 3.76 3.61
N LYS A 66 -6.58 4.09 4.81
CA LYS A 66 -6.52 3.21 5.98
C LYS A 66 -7.29 1.92 5.73
N GLU A 67 -8.50 2.02 5.19
CA GLU A 67 -9.32 0.85 4.86
C GLU A 67 -8.62 -0.05 3.82
N ALA A 68 -8.06 0.54 2.77
CA ALA A 68 -7.31 -0.19 1.75
C ALA A 68 -6.06 -0.88 2.32
N GLN A 69 -5.34 -0.23 3.24
CA GLN A 69 -4.19 -0.82 3.92
C GLN A 69 -4.58 -1.97 4.85
N VAL A 70 -5.71 -1.86 5.56
CA VAL A 70 -6.24 -2.94 6.40
C VAL A 70 -6.61 -4.14 5.55
N PHE A 71 -7.35 -3.93 4.45
CA PHE A 71 -7.71 -4.98 3.50
C PHE A 71 -6.46 -5.65 2.93
N ALA A 72 -5.50 -4.87 2.43
CA ALA A 72 -4.25 -5.38 1.88
C ALA A 72 -3.46 -6.19 2.92
N GLY A 73 -3.34 -5.68 4.15
CA GLY A 73 -2.69 -6.38 5.25
C GLY A 73 -3.30 -7.75 5.53
N MET A 74 -4.64 -7.82 5.56
CA MET A 74 -5.38 -9.07 5.76
C MET A 74 -5.13 -10.07 4.63
N GLN A 75 -5.17 -9.63 3.37
CA GLN A 75 -4.96 -10.50 2.21
C GLN A 75 -3.52 -11.01 2.08
N LEU A 76 -2.54 -10.24 2.56
CA LEU A 76 -1.12 -10.60 2.52
C LEU A 76 -0.67 -11.46 3.70
N LEU A 77 -1.43 -11.49 4.80
CA LEU A 77 -1.04 -12.20 6.02
C LEU A 77 -0.83 -13.72 5.81
N PRO A 78 -1.71 -14.44 5.11
CA PRO A 78 -1.49 -15.87 4.84
C PRO A 78 -0.21 -16.12 4.03
N LEU A 79 0.06 -15.28 3.04
CA LEU A 79 1.27 -15.38 2.21
C LEU A 79 2.55 -15.14 3.02
N LYS A 80 2.54 -14.13 3.90
CA LYS A 80 3.68 -13.87 4.81
C LYS A 80 3.91 -15.03 5.77
N LYS A 81 2.85 -15.68 6.24
CA LYS A 81 2.95 -16.88 7.09
C LYS A 81 3.57 -18.06 6.34
N ARG A 82 3.26 -18.24 5.05
CA ARG A 82 3.75 -19.35 4.24
C ARG A 82 5.17 -19.14 3.71
N TYR A 83 5.48 -17.94 3.21
CA TYR A 83 6.73 -17.66 2.48
C TYR A 83 7.77 -16.87 3.28
N GLY A 84 7.39 -16.38 4.47
CA GLY A 84 8.24 -15.51 5.28
C GLY A 84 8.43 -14.15 4.62
N ASP A 85 9.68 -13.79 4.34
CA ASP A 85 10.00 -12.52 3.70
C ASP A 85 9.71 -12.55 2.20
N ILE A 86 8.50 -12.11 1.84
CA ILE A 86 8.06 -11.92 0.45
C ILE A 86 8.78 -10.77 -0.27
N HIS A 87 9.67 -10.04 0.41
CA HIS A 87 10.43 -8.92 -0.16
C HIS A 87 11.81 -9.34 -0.72
N GLY A 88 12.17 -10.62 -0.69
CA GLY A 88 13.34 -11.12 -1.41
C GLY A 88 13.15 -11.13 -2.93
N GLU A 89 14.22 -10.96 -3.70
CA GLU A 89 14.20 -10.99 -5.19
C GLU A 89 13.61 -12.28 -5.76
N LYS A 90 13.84 -13.42 -5.09
CA LYS A 90 13.23 -14.72 -5.46
C LYS A 90 11.69 -14.71 -5.50
N TYR A 91 11.05 -13.73 -4.86
CA TYR A 91 9.60 -13.56 -4.81
C TYR A 91 9.11 -12.32 -5.57
N ALA A 92 9.93 -11.77 -6.48
CA ALA A 92 9.52 -10.63 -7.30
C ALA A 92 8.22 -10.90 -8.09
N TRP A 93 8.05 -12.13 -8.60
CA TRP A 93 6.83 -12.57 -9.25
C TRP A 93 5.61 -12.53 -8.31
N LEU A 94 5.79 -12.94 -7.04
CA LEU A 94 4.72 -12.94 -6.03
C LEU A 94 4.34 -11.51 -5.67
N ARG A 95 5.31 -10.62 -5.48
CA ARG A 95 5.06 -9.19 -5.26
C ARG A 95 4.28 -8.59 -6.43
N LYS A 96 4.66 -8.93 -7.66
CA LYS A 96 3.96 -8.48 -8.88
C LYS A 96 2.50 -8.96 -8.87
N ALA A 97 2.26 -10.25 -8.61
CA ALA A 97 0.90 -10.80 -8.55
C ALA A 97 0.05 -10.14 -7.45
N CYS A 98 0.62 -9.98 -6.25
CA CYS A 98 -0.01 -9.24 -5.16
C CYS A 98 -0.33 -7.80 -5.56
N ALA A 99 0.55 -7.12 -6.28
CA ALA A 99 0.32 -5.75 -6.72
C ALA A 99 -0.90 -5.65 -7.63
N PHE A 100 -1.04 -6.51 -8.65
CA PHE A 100 -2.22 -6.50 -9.53
C PHE A 100 -3.52 -6.80 -8.79
N TYR A 101 -3.50 -7.76 -7.87
CA TYR A 101 -4.65 -8.00 -7.01
C TYR A 101 -5.02 -6.76 -6.19
N LEU A 102 -4.03 -6.08 -5.59
CA LEU A 102 -4.26 -4.87 -4.81
C LEU A 102 -4.72 -3.69 -5.66
N ILE A 103 -4.31 -3.58 -6.92
CA ILE A 103 -4.79 -2.55 -7.87
C ILE A 103 -6.30 -2.67 -8.09
N GLY A 104 -6.81 -3.88 -8.30
CA GLY A 104 -8.25 -4.09 -8.42
C GLY A 104 -8.99 -3.89 -7.09
N ALA A 105 -8.40 -4.34 -5.99
CA ALA A 105 -8.97 -4.15 -4.66
C ALA A 105 -9.12 -2.66 -4.31
N THR A 106 -8.09 -1.86 -4.55
CA THR A 106 -8.12 -0.42 -4.28
C THR A 106 -9.15 0.29 -5.15
N ARG A 107 -9.37 -0.15 -6.39
CA ARG A 107 -10.44 0.39 -7.25
C ARG A 107 -11.80 0.28 -6.58
N ALA A 108 -12.16 -0.90 -6.07
CA ALA A 108 -13.43 -1.10 -5.37
C ALA A 108 -13.54 -0.23 -4.11
N ILE A 109 -12.47 -0.13 -3.31
CA ILE A 109 -12.45 0.65 -2.07
C ILE A 109 -12.52 2.14 -2.35
N THR A 110 -11.84 2.65 -3.37
CA THR A 110 -11.89 4.08 -3.72
C THR A 110 -13.23 4.51 -4.32
N ASN A 111 -13.95 3.58 -4.96
CA ASN A 111 -15.27 3.82 -5.51
C ASN A 111 -16.33 4.09 -4.43
N THR A 112 -16.15 3.60 -3.19
CA THR A 112 -17.10 3.86 -2.09
C THR A 112 -17.09 5.33 -1.67
N GLY A 113 -15.93 5.97 -1.70
CA GLY A 113 -15.74 7.38 -1.37
C GLY A 113 -15.90 8.35 -2.55
N GLN A 114 -16.40 7.88 -3.70
CA GLN A 114 -16.51 8.67 -4.94
C GLN A 114 -15.19 9.37 -5.32
N CYS A 115 -14.06 8.70 -5.09
CA CYS A 115 -12.75 9.24 -5.40
C CYS A 115 -12.55 9.38 -6.91
N GLY A 116 -12.01 10.52 -7.35
CA GLY A 116 -11.60 10.71 -8.74
C GLY A 116 -10.40 9.83 -9.12
N PRO A 117 -10.10 9.69 -10.43
CA PRO A 117 -9.05 8.81 -10.93
C PRO A 117 -7.65 9.14 -10.37
N GLY A 118 -7.34 10.42 -10.15
CA GLY A 118 -6.06 10.82 -9.54
C GLY A 118 -5.91 10.36 -8.08
N THR A 119 -7.00 10.33 -7.31
CA THR A 119 -7.00 9.84 -5.92
C THR A 119 -6.82 8.33 -5.87
N TYR A 120 -7.40 7.60 -6.83
CA TYR A 120 -7.21 6.16 -6.96
C TYR A 120 -5.74 5.79 -7.21
N GLU A 121 -5.06 6.44 -8.15
CA GLU A 121 -3.64 6.14 -8.44
C GLU A 121 -2.76 6.43 -7.22
N GLU A 122 -3.02 7.53 -6.53
CA GLU A 122 -2.27 7.90 -5.33
C GLU A 122 -2.47 6.90 -4.18
N ILE A 123 -3.73 6.56 -3.86
CA ILE A 123 -4.04 5.58 -2.81
C ILE A 123 -3.44 4.22 -3.16
N THR A 124 -3.60 3.78 -4.41
CA THR A 124 -3.06 2.49 -4.88
C THR A 124 -1.55 2.47 -4.78
N GLY A 125 -0.87 3.53 -5.20
CA GLY A 125 0.58 3.65 -5.07
C GLY A 125 1.06 3.59 -3.62
N LEU A 126 0.36 4.28 -2.71
CA LEU A 126 0.66 4.24 -1.27
C LEU A 126 0.45 2.85 -0.66
N VAL A 127 -0.64 2.16 -1.01
CA VAL A 127 -0.94 0.80 -0.54
C VAL A 127 0.13 -0.18 -1.00
N ILE A 128 0.44 -0.21 -2.30
CA ILE A 128 1.47 -1.12 -2.85
C ILE A 128 2.82 -0.85 -2.19
N LYS A 129 3.23 0.42 -2.12
CA LYS A 129 4.51 0.81 -1.51
C LYS A 129 4.60 0.41 -0.04
N SER A 130 3.55 0.67 0.74
CA SER A 130 3.56 0.41 2.19
C SER A 130 3.38 -1.08 2.53
N CYS A 131 2.52 -1.80 1.83
CA CYS A 131 2.18 -3.19 2.14
C CYS A 131 3.14 -4.21 1.51
N LEU A 132 3.67 -3.92 0.32
CA LEU A 132 4.57 -4.81 -0.43
C LEU A 132 6.05 -4.36 -0.40
N LYS A 133 6.34 -3.18 0.16
CA LYS A 133 7.69 -2.57 0.16
C LYS A 133 8.31 -2.48 -1.23
N THR A 134 7.47 -2.28 -2.24
CA THR A 134 7.87 -2.25 -3.64
C THR A 134 8.58 -0.92 -3.95
N PRO A 135 9.72 -0.95 -4.66
CA PRO A 135 10.41 0.25 -5.15
C PRO A 135 9.49 1.17 -5.97
N ASN A 136 9.67 2.49 -5.86
CA ASN A 136 8.79 3.47 -6.53
C ASN A 136 8.69 3.25 -8.06
N ASN A 137 9.80 2.90 -8.71
CA ASN A 137 9.84 2.64 -10.16
C ASN A 137 8.92 1.47 -10.56
N ASP A 138 8.88 0.40 -9.76
CA ASP A 138 8.03 -0.76 -10.03
C ASP A 138 6.56 -0.44 -9.77
N VAL A 139 6.26 0.33 -8.70
CA VAL A 139 4.90 0.81 -8.43
C VAL A 139 4.36 1.63 -9.62
N LEU A 140 5.17 2.57 -10.13
CA LEU A 140 4.80 3.37 -11.29
C LEU A 140 4.60 2.50 -12.55
N ALA A 141 5.43 1.47 -12.75
CA ALA A 141 5.28 0.54 -13.86
C ALA A 141 3.95 -0.24 -13.77
N TYR A 142 3.58 -0.72 -12.59
CA TYR A 142 2.33 -1.45 -12.38
C TYR A 142 1.10 -0.54 -12.57
N LEU A 143 1.14 0.69 -12.05
CA LEU A 143 0.08 1.67 -12.23
C LEU A 143 -0.06 2.09 -13.69
N LYS A 144 1.05 2.34 -14.40
CA LYS A 144 1.02 2.68 -15.82
C LYS A 144 0.40 1.55 -16.65
N SER A 145 0.81 0.31 -16.37
CA SER A 145 0.23 -0.88 -17.02
C SER A 145 -1.28 -0.97 -16.77
N ALA A 146 -1.75 -0.60 -15.58
CA ALA A 146 -3.16 -0.49 -15.23
C ALA A 146 -3.93 0.58 -16.00
N SER A 147 -3.37 1.79 -16.10
CA SER A 147 -4.04 2.90 -16.76
C SER A 147 -4.08 2.74 -18.29
N ASN A 148 -3.11 2.00 -18.87
CA ASN A 148 -3.04 1.75 -20.32
C ASN A 148 -3.77 0.47 -20.78
N ASP A 149 -4.40 -0.29 -19.88
CA ASP A 149 -4.98 -1.63 -20.15
C ASP A 149 -3.97 -2.62 -20.79
N GLU A 150 -2.68 -2.43 -20.53
CA GLU A 150 -1.58 -3.28 -21.01
C GLU A 150 -1.41 -4.56 -20.16
N TRP A 151 -2.50 -5.05 -19.56
CA TRP A 151 -2.47 -6.24 -18.71
C TRP A 151 -2.49 -7.51 -19.54
N ASP A 152 -1.63 -8.46 -19.17
CA ASP A 152 -1.81 -9.84 -19.62
C ASP A 152 -3.09 -10.45 -19.00
N LYS A 153 -3.52 -11.60 -19.52
CA LYS A 153 -4.75 -12.27 -19.08
C LYS A 153 -4.73 -12.57 -17.58
N GLU A 154 -3.59 -12.97 -17.02
CA GLU A 154 -3.45 -13.33 -15.61
C GLU A 154 -3.54 -12.11 -14.70
N GLN A 155 -2.90 -11.01 -15.10
CA GLN A 155 -2.97 -9.72 -14.43
C GLN A 155 -4.40 -9.17 -14.41
N LYS A 156 -5.13 -9.27 -15.53
CA LYS A 156 -6.56 -8.92 -15.61
C LYS A 156 -7.38 -9.72 -14.61
N VAL A 157 -7.16 -11.04 -14.56
CA VAL A 157 -7.87 -11.93 -13.64
C VAL A 157 -7.55 -11.63 -12.18
N LEU A 158 -6.29 -11.38 -11.84
CA LEU A 158 -5.87 -11.00 -10.48
C LEU A 158 -6.53 -9.70 -10.03
N ALA A 159 -6.52 -8.68 -10.89
CA ALA A 159 -7.17 -7.41 -10.59
C ALA A 159 -8.68 -7.58 -10.39
N LEU A 160 -9.37 -8.28 -11.28
CA LEU A 160 -10.81 -8.55 -11.13
C LEU A 160 -11.12 -9.34 -9.84
N THR A 161 -10.28 -10.30 -9.48
CA THR A 161 -10.43 -11.08 -8.25
C THR A 161 -10.28 -10.19 -7.02
N GLY A 162 -9.27 -9.32 -7.01
CA GLY A 162 -9.07 -8.34 -5.93
C GLY A 162 -10.21 -7.35 -5.82
N GLU A 163 -10.73 -6.87 -6.95
CA GLU A 163 -11.89 -5.98 -7.01
C GLU A 163 -13.14 -6.64 -6.41
N GLN A 164 -13.42 -7.91 -6.76
CA GLN A 164 -14.54 -8.67 -6.19
C GLN A 164 -14.40 -8.93 -4.70
N ALA A 165 -13.19 -9.28 -4.24
CA ALA A 165 -12.92 -9.50 -2.82
C ALA A 165 -13.13 -8.22 -2.01
N ALA A 166 -12.62 -7.09 -2.51
CA ALA A 166 -12.77 -5.79 -1.88
C ALA A 166 -14.22 -5.28 -1.94
N ALA A 167 -14.95 -5.50 -3.04
CA ALA A 167 -16.36 -5.16 -3.15
C ALA A 167 -17.21 -5.86 -2.08
N ASN A 168 -16.94 -7.14 -1.82
CA ASN A 168 -17.60 -7.86 -0.73
C ASN A 168 -17.24 -7.26 0.64
N TRP A 169 -15.94 -7.01 0.87
CA TRP A 169 -15.45 -6.39 2.11
C TRP A 169 -16.14 -5.06 2.43
N VAL A 170 -16.14 -4.11 1.49
CA VAL A 170 -16.73 -2.78 1.72
C VAL A 170 -18.26 -2.83 1.87
N SER A 171 -18.91 -3.84 1.32
CA SER A 171 -20.35 -4.08 1.51
C SER A 171 -20.69 -4.72 2.86
N GLY A 172 -19.70 -4.96 3.73
CA GLY A 172 -19.86 -5.64 5.01
C GLY A 172 -20.09 -7.15 4.89
N LYS A 173 -19.86 -7.73 3.71
CA LYS A 173 -19.98 -9.18 3.48
C LYS A 173 -18.66 -9.87 3.77
N ALA A 174 -18.75 -11.14 4.17
CA ALA A 174 -17.57 -11.99 4.24
C ALA A 174 -16.92 -12.12 2.85
N ILE A 175 -15.59 -12.05 2.80
CA ILE A 175 -14.85 -12.26 1.55
C ILE A 175 -14.95 -13.74 1.19
N PRO A 176 -15.49 -14.11 0.02
CA PRO A 176 -15.53 -15.50 -0.41
C PRO A 176 -14.11 -16.08 -0.49
N HIS A 177 -13.93 -17.31 0.01
CA HIS A 177 -12.60 -17.91 0.08
C HIS A 177 -11.89 -17.97 -1.28
N HIS A 178 -12.63 -18.30 -2.35
CA HIS A 178 -12.11 -18.38 -3.72
C HIS A 178 -11.66 -17.05 -4.33
N THR A 179 -12.08 -15.91 -3.74
CA THR A 179 -11.60 -14.59 -4.16
C THR A 179 -10.45 -14.08 -3.31
N THR A 180 -10.05 -14.81 -2.26
CA THR A 180 -8.88 -14.42 -1.46
C THR A 180 -7.60 -14.57 -2.26
N LEU A 181 -6.62 -13.71 -1.99
CA LEU A 181 -5.35 -13.71 -2.70
C LEU A 181 -4.60 -15.06 -2.58
N ASP A 182 -4.52 -15.63 -1.38
CA ASP A 182 -3.83 -16.91 -1.14
C ASP A 182 -4.46 -18.06 -1.92
N GLU A 183 -5.79 -18.17 -1.88
CA GLU A 183 -6.50 -19.24 -2.59
C GLU A 183 -6.41 -19.06 -4.11
N HIS A 184 -6.50 -17.82 -4.60
CA HIS A 184 -6.37 -17.53 -6.03
C HIS A 184 -4.98 -17.90 -6.56
N LEU A 185 -3.92 -17.55 -5.82
CA LEU A 185 -2.56 -17.94 -6.21
C LEU A 185 -2.38 -19.46 -6.15
N SER A 186 -2.98 -20.14 -5.16
CA SER A 186 -2.89 -21.60 -5.00
C SER A 186 -3.55 -22.33 -6.17
N ARG A 187 -4.76 -21.93 -6.56
CA ARG A 187 -5.52 -22.56 -7.65
C ARG A 187 -4.86 -22.43 -9.02
N ASN A 188 -4.18 -21.32 -9.26
CA ASN A 188 -3.50 -21.08 -10.53
C ASN A 188 -2.10 -21.72 -10.59
N GLY A 189 -1.72 -22.52 -9.59
CA GLY A 189 -0.39 -23.15 -9.52
C GLY A 189 0.75 -22.14 -9.37
N ILE A 190 0.41 -20.90 -9.03
CA ILE A 190 1.37 -19.82 -8.81
C ILE A 190 2.08 -20.03 -7.47
N ILE A 191 1.37 -20.60 -6.49
CA ILE A 191 1.94 -21.10 -5.24
C ILE A 191 1.63 -22.59 -5.06
N ALA A 192 2.63 -23.34 -4.62
CA ALA A 192 2.53 -24.72 -4.14
C ALA A 192 2.69 -24.74 -2.61
#